data_AF-A0A943D2E3-F1
#
_entry.id   AF-A0A943D2E3-F1
#
_cell.length_a   1.000
_cell.length_b   1.000
_cell.length_c   1.000
_cell.angle_alpha   90.00
_cell.angle_beta   90.00
_cell.angle_gamma   90.00
#
_symmetry.space_group_name_H-M   'P 1'
#
loop_
_entity.id
_entity.type
_entity.pdbx_description
1 polymer ?
#
loop_
_entity_poly.entity_id
_entity_poly.type
_entity_poly.pdbx_seq_one_letter_code
_entity_poly.pdbx_strand_id
1 'polypeptide(L)'
;FTNEQNDYLIKKLEEGNLILFTGKGASGKTTMMNYLIDQISHQKSGLAIQENDELFSNTHPEMIFQHVVTNKGEGKIQYLLKDLAVNGLLIDLDWFIIGEIKGGEAMYLMVAANTGHQCMASVHGNSAIEAMDKLIDYMTWESRYSKEELCSMFKHMDITIGYCKDFKLAEITNIKGYDEEKKEFKYHKVFDGFTRVG
;
A
#
# COMPACT_ATOMS: atom_id res chain seq x y z
N PHE A 1 -12.27 -13.39 -2.90
CA PHE A 1 -13.14 -12.49 -2.10
C PHE A 1 -14.57 -12.65 -2.60
N THR A 2 -15.57 -12.24 -1.82
CA THR A 2 -16.99 -12.23 -2.23
C THR A 2 -17.30 -11.01 -3.10
N ASN A 3 -18.45 -11.00 -3.79
CA ASN A 3 -18.91 -9.83 -4.53
C ASN A 3 -19.08 -8.61 -3.60
N GLU A 4 -19.56 -8.80 -2.38
CA GLU A 4 -19.70 -7.68 -1.43
C GLU A 4 -18.34 -7.09 -1.02
N GLN A 5 -17.33 -7.95 -0.76
CA GLN A 5 -15.96 -7.49 -0.50
C GLN A 5 -15.36 -6.77 -1.72
N ASN A 6 -15.68 -7.24 -2.93
CA ASN A 6 -15.26 -6.62 -4.18
C ASN A 6 -15.80 -5.19 -4.30
N ASP A 7 -17.13 -5.06 -4.23
CA ASP A 7 -17.83 -3.78 -4.36
C ASP A 7 -17.34 -2.79 -3.29
N TYR A 8 -17.03 -3.30 -2.09
CA TYR A 8 -16.42 -2.51 -1.03
C TYR A 8 -15.04 -1.97 -1.39
N LEU A 9 -14.14 -2.82 -1.91
CA LEU A 9 -12.79 -2.40 -2.29
C LEU A 9 -12.82 -1.43 -3.48
N ILE A 10 -13.69 -1.65 -4.47
CA ILE A 10 -13.86 -0.73 -5.60
C ILE A 10 -14.33 0.64 -5.11
N LYS A 11 -15.31 0.68 -4.21
CA LYS A 11 -15.73 1.94 -3.58
C LYS A 11 -14.56 2.64 -2.86
N LYS A 12 -13.68 1.87 -2.19
CA LYS A 12 -12.50 2.42 -1.52
C LYS A 12 -11.44 2.95 -2.46
N LEU A 13 -11.27 2.35 -3.64
CA LEU A 13 -10.44 2.88 -4.73
C LEU A 13 -10.98 4.23 -5.21
N GLU A 14 -12.30 4.33 -5.45
CA GLU A 14 -12.93 5.57 -5.95
C GLU A 14 -12.84 6.74 -4.95
N GLU A 15 -13.02 6.46 -3.66
CA GLU A 15 -12.87 7.43 -2.56
C GLU A 15 -11.42 7.94 -2.40
N GLY A 16 -10.44 7.30 -3.03
CA GLY A 16 -9.03 7.71 -2.96
C GLY A 16 -8.33 7.39 -1.66
N ASN A 17 -8.75 6.33 -0.98
CA ASN A 17 -8.12 5.90 0.27
C ASN A 17 -6.76 5.24 0.00
N LEU A 18 -5.86 5.30 0.99
CA LEU A 18 -4.69 4.44 1.01
C LEU A 18 -5.16 2.98 1.21
N ILE A 19 -4.83 2.09 0.28
CA ILE A 19 -5.14 0.67 0.37
C ILE A 19 -3.87 -0.13 0.68
N LEU A 20 -3.88 -0.90 1.77
CA LEU A 20 -2.80 -1.80 2.13
C LEU A 20 -3.25 -3.24 2.09
N PHE A 21 -2.49 -4.11 1.44
CA PHE A 21 -2.65 -5.56 1.56
C PHE A 21 -1.60 -6.12 2.51
N THR A 22 -2.04 -6.91 3.49
CA THR A 22 -1.16 -7.57 4.44
C THR A 22 -1.37 -9.07 4.47
N GLY A 23 -0.33 -9.82 4.81
CA GLY A 23 -0.33 -11.27 4.80
C GLY A 23 1.07 -11.88 4.75
N LYS A 24 1.16 -13.18 4.99
CA LYS A 24 2.40 -13.95 4.80
C LYS A 24 2.82 -14.00 3.31
N GLY A 25 4.04 -14.47 3.06
CA GLY A 25 4.46 -14.84 1.69
C GLY A 25 3.45 -15.80 1.07
N ALA A 26 3.22 -15.65 -0.24
CA ALA A 26 2.28 -16.47 -1.00
C ALA A 26 0.83 -16.50 -0.45
N SER A 27 0.36 -15.43 0.22
CA SER A 27 -1.03 -15.36 0.69
C SER A 27 -2.02 -14.76 -0.31
N GLY A 28 -1.55 -14.31 -1.48
CA GLY A 28 -2.37 -13.72 -2.55
C GLY A 28 -2.39 -12.18 -2.61
N LYS A 29 -1.51 -11.48 -1.88
CA LYS A 29 -1.44 -9.99 -1.86
C LYS A 29 -1.28 -9.39 -3.27
N THR A 30 -0.27 -9.80 -4.01
CA THR A 30 0.02 -9.27 -5.35
C THR A 30 -1.09 -9.61 -6.35
N THR A 31 -1.73 -10.77 -6.21
CA THR A 31 -2.93 -11.11 -7.01
C THR A 31 -4.08 -10.13 -6.77
N MET A 32 -4.34 -9.77 -5.50
CA MET A 32 -5.36 -8.78 -5.16
C MET A 32 -5.02 -7.39 -5.72
N MET A 33 -3.74 -7.00 -5.62
CA MET A 33 -3.28 -5.72 -6.16
C MET A 33 -3.45 -5.65 -7.68
N ASN A 34 -3.04 -6.67 -8.43
CA ASN A 34 -3.20 -6.69 -9.90
C ASN A 34 -4.67 -6.59 -10.31
N TYR A 35 -5.55 -7.29 -9.58
CA TYR A 35 -6.98 -7.17 -9.79
C TYR A 35 -7.46 -5.72 -9.59
N LEU A 36 -7.09 -5.07 -8.47
CA LEU A 36 -7.48 -3.69 -8.19
C LEU A 36 -6.83 -2.67 -9.13
N ILE A 37 -5.63 -2.91 -9.63
CA ILE A 37 -4.99 -2.06 -10.66
C ILE A 37 -5.87 -2.01 -11.91
N ASP A 38 -6.39 -3.16 -12.36
CA ASP A 38 -7.32 -3.24 -13.49
C ASP A 38 -8.71 -2.62 -13.16
N GLN A 39 -9.00 -2.27 -11.90
CA GLN A 39 -10.22 -1.54 -11.51
C GLN A 39 -10.00 -0.03 -11.38
N ILE A 40 -8.78 0.47 -11.49
CA ILE A 40 -8.50 1.91 -11.50
C ILE A 40 -9.15 2.53 -12.75
N SER A 41 -9.78 3.70 -12.59
CA SER A 41 -10.37 4.43 -13.71
C SER A 41 -9.32 4.70 -14.79
N HIS A 42 -9.63 4.37 -16.05
CA HIS A 42 -8.75 4.63 -17.20
C HIS A 42 -8.49 6.13 -17.47
N GLN A 43 -9.13 7.04 -16.74
CA GLN A 43 -8.85 8.48 -16.77
C GLN A 43 -7.75 8.90 -15.79
N LYS A 44 -7.25 7.96 -14.98
CA LYS A 44 -6.18 8.16 -14.01
C LYS A 44 -4.91 7.51 -14.52
N SER A 45 -3.78 8.07 -14.15
CA SER A 45 -2.45 7.53 -14.43
C SER A 45 -1.86 6.91 -13.15
N GLY A 46 -0.90 5.99 -13.28
CA GLY A 46 -0.28 5.41 -12.10
C GLY A 46 1.12 4.84 -12.32
N LEU A 47 1.87 4.75 -11.23
CA LEU A 47 3.18 4.10 -11.17
C LEU A 47 3.15 3.01 -10.11
N ALA A 48 3.55 1.81 -10.53
CA ALA A 48 3.85 0.70 -9.64
C ALA A 48 5.37 0.45 -9.60
N ILE A 49 5.97 0.58 -8.42
CA ILE A 49 7.36 0.22 -8.18
C ILE A 49 7.43 -1.12 -7.43
N GLN A 50 8.41 -1.96 -7.76
CA GLN A 50 8.51 -3.31 -7.22
C GLN A 50 9.96 -3.82 -7.17
N GLU A 51 10.22 -4.83 -6.36
CA GLU A 51 11.55 -5.47 -6.35
C GLU A 51 11.75 -6.38 -7.57
N ASN A 52 10.77 -7.23 -7.87
CA ASN A 52 10.73 -8.11 -9.03
C ASN A 52 9.40 -7.87 -9.77
N ASP A 53 9.34 -8.20 -11.06
CA ASP A 53 8.13 -8.04 -11.87
C ASP A 53 7.00 -9.01 -11.47
N GLU A 54 6.18 -8.60 -10.49
CA GLU A 54 4.97 -9.31 -10.04
C GLU A 54 3.67 -8.51 -10.31
N LEU A 55 3.74 -7.19 -10.22
CA LEU A 55 2.65 -6.28 -10.52
C LEU A 55 2.57 -6.03 -12.02
N PHE A 56 1.34 -6.08 -12.54
CA PHE A 56 1.00 -5.82 -13.92
C PHE A 56 -0.45 -5.38 -14.04
N SER A 57 -0.82 -4.91 -15.22
CA SER A 57 -2.20 -4.64 -15.62
C SER A 57 -2.48 -5.34 -16.95
N ASN A 58 -3.68 -5.88 -17.12
CA ASN A 58 -4.14 -6.42 -18.39
C ASN A 58 -4.88 -5.39 -19.24
N THR A 59 -5.44 -4.36 -18.60
CA THR A 59 -6.46 -3.50 -19.21
C THR A 59 -6.21 -2.01 -19.08
N HIS A 60 -5.45 -1.58 -18.06
CA HIS A 60 -5.29 -0.17 -17.76
C HIS A 60 -4.24 0.48 -18.68
N PRO A 61 -4.62 1.53 -19.44
CA PRO A 61 -3.78 2.07 -20.51
C PRO A 61 -2.59 2.90 -20.01
N GLU A 62 -2.69 3.51 -18.83
CA GLU A 62 -1.71 4.49 -18.32
C GLU A 62 -1.02 4.05 -17.02
N MET A 63 -0.79 2.74 -16.85
CA MET A 63 0.03 2.22 -15.75
C MET A 63 1.49 2.04 -16.17
N ILE A 64 2.39 2.63 -15.41
CA ILE A 64 3.84 2.44 -15.52
C ILE A 64 4.28 1.43 -14.46
N PHE A 65 5.14 0.48 -14.84
CA PHE A 65 5.73 -0.50 -13.93
C PHE A 65 7.26 -0.35 -13.95
N GLN A 66 7.86 -0.25 -12.77
CA GLN A 66 9.31 -0.15 -12.59
C GLN A 66 9.79 -1.18 -11.57
N HIS A 67 10.94 -1.79 -11.83
CA HIS A 67 11.56 -2.74 -10.91
C HIS A 67 13.01 -2.38 -10.57
N VAL A 68 13.48 -2.94 -9.45
CA VAL A 68 14.87 -2.82 -8.98
C VAL A 68 15.83 -3.43 -9.99
N VAL A 69 16.84 -2.66 -10.40
CA VAL A 69 17.90 -3.12 -11.31
C VAL A 69 19.21 -3.21 -10.54
N THR A 70 19.80 -4.41 -10.52
CA THR A 70 21.11 -4.66 -9.91
C THR A 70 22.11 -5.14 -10.97
N ASN A 71 23.01 -4.26 -11.42
CA ASN A 71 24.06 -4.65 -12.37
C ASN A 71 25.37 -5.00 -11.63
N LYS A 72 26.00 -6.13 -11.97
CA LYS A 72 27.23 -6.64 -11.33
C LYS A 72 28.52 -6.36 -12.13
N GLY A 73 28.47 -5.56 -13.20
CA GLY A 73 29.63 -5.22 -14.06
C GLY A 73 30.45 -4.00 -13.60
N GLU A 74 31.49 -3.66 -14.38
CA GLU A 74 32.24 -2.40 -14.22
C GLU A 74 31.35 -1.21 -14.63
N GLY A 75 31.16 -0.26 -13.71
CA GLY A 75 30.13 0.79 -13.79
C GLY A 75 28.87 0.49 -12.95
N LYS A 76 29.03 -0.19 -11.80
CA LYS A 76 27.96 -0.60 -10.85
C LYS A 76 26.90 0.47 -10.65
N ILE A 77 25.73 0.26 -11.26
CA ILE A 77 24.50 0.98 -10.96
C ILE A 77 23.60 0.01 -10.21
N GLN A 78 23.11 0.44 -9.06
CA GLN A 78 22.13 -0.24 -8.25
C GLN A 78 21.01 0.74 -7.97
N TYR A 79 19.81 0.44 -8.49
CA TYR A 79 18.61 1.18 -8.15
C TYR A 79 17.78 0.31 -7.24
N LEU A 80 17.73 0.67 -5.96
CA LEU A 80 16.90 0.01 -4.95
C LEU A 80 15.47 0.51 -5.03
N LEU A 81 14.56 -0.18 -4.34
CA LEU A 81 13.14 0.19 -4.31
C LEU A 81 12.93 1.61 -3.79
N LYS A 82 13.74 2.02 -2.81
CA LYS A 82 13.78 3.40 -2.31
C LYS A 82 14.11 4.41 -3.41
N ASP A 83 15.08 4.13 -4.27
CA ASP A 83 15.49 5.05 -5.34
C ASP A 83 14.36 5.23 -6.36
N LEU A 84 13.65 4.15 -6.67
CA LEU A 84 12.43 4.20 -7.49
C LEU A 84 11.33 5.01 -6.80
N ALA A 85 11.17 4.87 -5.49
CA ALA A 85 10.18 5.61 -4.72
C ALA A 85 10.44 7.11 -4.71
N VAL A 86 11.69 7.53 -4.52
CA VAL A 86 12.12 8.94 -4.61
C VAL A 86 11.80 9.50 -6.00
N ASN A 87 12.18 8.77 -7.05
CA ASN A 87 11.98 9.22 -8.43
C ASN A 87 10.51 9.25 -8.83
N GLY A 88 9.70 8.31 -8.34
CA GLY A 88 8.27 8.26 -8.65
C GLY A 88 7.50 9.50 -8.20
N LEU A 89 7.92 10.13 -7.09
CA LEU A 89 7.30 11.37 -6.60
C LEU A 89 7.58 12.62 -7.47
N LEU A 90 8.45 12.51 -8.47
CA LEU A 90 8.71 13.59 -9.43
C LEU A 90 7.75 13.58 -10.62
N ILE A 91 6.91 12.54 -10.71
CA ILE A 91 5.96 12.33 -11.80
C ILE A 91 4.58 12.74 -11.30
N ASP A 92 3.88 13.55 -12.08
CA ASP A 92 2.49 13.92 -11.81
C ASP A 92 1.59 12.72 -12.15
N LEU A 93 1.22 11.93 -11.13
CA LEU A 93 0.46 10.68 -11.26
C LEU A 93 -0.73 10.67 -10.28
N ASP A 94 -1.82 10.02 -10.66
CA ASP A 94 -2.96 9.85 -9.74
C ASP A 94 -2.72 8.73 -8.71
N TRP A 95 -2.05 7.65 -9.14
CA TRP A 95 -1.77 6.46 -8.33
C TRP A 95 -0.29 6.21 -8.10
N PHE A 96 0.10 6.05 -6.84
CA PHE A 96 1.43 5.62 -6.43
C PHE A 96 1.36 4.27 -5.70
N ILE A 97 1.96 3.24 -6.31
CA ILE A 97 1.82 1.85 -5.89
C ILE A 97 3.19 1.26 -5.55
N ILE A 98 3.30 0.62 -4.38
CA ILE A 98 4.51 -0.13 -3.99
C ILE A 98 4.15 -1.61 -3.86
N GLY A 99 4.74 -2.46 -4.69
CA GLY A 99 4.47 -3.90 -4.72
C GLY A 99 4.55 -4.56 -3.36
N GLU A 100 5.66 -4.35 -2.64
CA GLU A 100 5.80 -4.77 -1.25
C GLU A 100 6.77 -3.85 -0.52
N ILE A 101 6.34 -3.29 0.60
CA ILE A 101 7.16 -2.48 1.49
C ILE A 101 7.96 -3.39 2.42
N LYS A 102 9.27 -3.19 2.43
CA LYS A 102 10.29 -3.90 3.21
C LYS A 102 11.28 -2.96 3.91
N GLY A 103 11.22 -1.66 3.67
CA GLY A 103 12.13 -0.67 4.22
C GLY A 103 11.72 0.79 3.95
N GLY A 104 12.72 1.66 3.81
CA GLY A 104 12.55 3.11 3.86
C GLY A 104 11.64 3.71 2.78
N GLU A 105 11.34 2.99 1.69
CA GLU A 105 10.31 3.37 0.71
C GLU A 105 8.93 3.61 1.35
N ALA A 106 8.66 3.03 2.53
CA ALA A 106 7.49 3.31 3.35
C ALA A 106 7.25 4.81 3.58
N MET A 107 8.32 5.57 3.83
CA MET A 107 8.22 7.01 4.06
C MET A 107 7.76 7.75 2.79
N TYR A 108 8.15 7.27 1.62
CA TYR A 108 7.78 7.89 0.34
C TYR A 108 6.34 7.58 -0.05
N LEU A 109 5.80 6.41 0.31
CA LEU A 109 4.37 6.15 0.26
C LEU A 109 3.59 7.17 1.10
N MET A 110 4.08 7.46 2.31
CA MET A 110 3.44 8.44 3.19
C MET A 110 3.49 9.86 2.60
N VAL A 111 4.62 10.25 2.00
CA VAL A 111 4.75 11.53 1.31
C VAL A 111 3.80 11.61 0.11
N ALA A 112 3.69 10.54 -0.70
CA ALA A 112 2.75 10.45 -1.81
C ALA A 112 1.30 10.69 -1.33
N ALA A 113 0.89 9.96 -0.30
CA ALA A 113 -0.46 10.05 0.24
C ALA A 113 -0.78 11.45 0.78
N ASN A 114 0.16 12.09 1.48
CA ASN A 114 -0.01 13.46 2.00
C ASN A 114 0.01 14.54 0.92
N THR A 115 0.55 14.25 -0.27
CA THR A 115 0.57 15.18 -1.41
C THR A 115 -0.60 14.98 -2.37
N GLY A 116 -1.55 14.11 -2.01
CA GLY A 116 -2.80 13.91 -2.75
C GLY A 116 -2.83 12.70 -3.68
N HIS A 117 -1.75 11.92 -3.75
CA HIS A 117 -1.71 10.70 -4.55
C HIS A 117 -2.58 9.62 -3.91
N GLN A 118 -3.39 8.92 -4.72
CA GLN A 118 -4.02 7.69 -4.29
C GLN A 118 -2.94 6.61 -4.18
N CYS A 119 -2.96 5.85 -3.08
CA CYS A 119 -1.85 4.97 -2.77
C CYS A 119 -2.32 3.54 -2.59
N MET A 120 -1.54 2.58 -3.09
CA MET A 120 -1.72 1.17 -2.80
C MET A 120 -0.39 0.51 -2.49
N ALA A 121 -0.33 -0.33 -1.47
CA ALA A 121 0.88 -1.12 -1.23
C ALA A 121 0.57 -2.48 -0.61
N SER A 122 1.56 -3.35 -0.57
CA SER A 122 1.54 -4.49 0.34
C SER A 122 2.63 -4.42 1.39
N VAL A 123 2.40 -5.05 2.53
CA VAL A 123 3.35 -5.17 3.63
C VAL A 123 3.18 -6.53 4.28
N HIS A 124 4.26 -7.17 4.71
CA HIS A 124 4.15 -8.44 5.42
C HIS A 124 3.58 -8.27 6.82
N GLY A 125 2.52 -8.98 7.18
CA GLY A 125 1.95 -8.98 8.53
C GLY A 125 0.86 -10.03 8.68
N ASN A 126 0.50 -10.35 9.93
CA ASN A 126 -0.57 -11.31 10.24
C ASN A 126 -1.87 -10.64 10.67
N SER A 127 -1.92 -9.31 10.70
CA SER A 127 -3.10 -8.52 11.05
C SER A 127 -2.95 -7.09 10.52
N ALA A 128 -4.04 -6.32 10.58
CA ALA A 128 -4.01 -4.88 10.30
C ALA A 128 -3.10 -4.10 11.27
N ILE A 129 -3.04 -4.54 12.54
CA ILE A 129 -2.19 -3.92 13.56
C ILE A 129 -0.72 -4.14 13.22
N GLU A 130 -0.32 -5.39 12.94
CA GLU A 130 1.07 -5.71 12.60
C GLU A 130 1.51 -5.03 11.29
N ALA A 131 0.58 -4.87 10.33
CA ALA A 131 0.84 -4.14 9.09
C ALA A 131 1.21 -2.67 9.37
N MET A 132 0.45 -1.99 10.24
CA MET A 132 0.75 -0.62 10.63
C MET A 132 2.03 -0.51 11.44
N ASP A 133 2.25 -1.39 12.41
CA ASP A 133 3.48 -1.38 13.21
C ASP A 133 4.72 -1.45 12.32
N LYS A 134 4.74 -2.38 11.34
CA LYS A 134 5.85 -2.49 10.40
C LYS A 134 5.98 -1.30 9.48
N LEU A 135 4.87 -0.77 8.97
CA LEU A 135 4.91 0.43 8.14
C LEU A 135 5.58 1.59 8.90
N ILE A 136 5.20 1.81 10.17
CA ILE A 136 5.79 2.83 11.02
C ILE A 136 7.26 2.53 11.34
N ASP A 137 7.62 1.28 11.63
CA ASP A 137 9.02 0.90 11.87
C ASP A 137 9.89 1.17 10.64
N TYR A 138 9.41 0.84 9.44
CA TYR A 138 10.09 1.12 8.17
C TYR A 138 10.23 2.62 7.91
N MET A 139 9.20 3.43 8.22
CA MET A 139 9.27 4.89 8.15
C MET A 139 10.29 5.46 9.16
N THR A 140 10.43 4.84 10.33
CA THR A 140 11.40 5.22 11.35
C THR A 140 12.84 4.99 10.87
N TRP A 141 13.08 3.93 10.09
CA TRP A 141 14.42 3.65 9.54
C TRP A 141 14.90 4.70 8.54
N GLU A 142 13.97 5.37 7.84
CA GLU A 142 14.28 6.36 6.81
C GLU A 142 14.28 7.81 7.32
N SER A 143 13.49 8.10 8.36
CA SER A 143 13.25 9.47 8.82
C SER A 143 13.94 9.79 10.14
N ARG A 144 13.91 11.07 10.51
CA ARG A 144 14.35 11.54 11.83
C ARG A 144 13.19 11.74 12.81
N TYR A 145 11.97 11.47 12.36
CA TYR A 145 10.78 11.61 13.19
C TYR A 145 10.72 10.49 14.22
N SER A 146 10.24 10.83 15.41
CA SER A 146 9.85 9.84 16.41
C SER A 146 8.68 8.99 15.93
N LYS A 147 8.51 7.81 16.56
CA LYS A 147 7.38 6.92 16.26
C LYS A 147 6.04 7.64 16.42
N GLU A 148 5.90 8.45 17.47
CA GLU A 148 4.70 9.26 17.69
C GLU A 148 4.45 10.27 16.57
N GLU A 149 5.47 11.02 16.14
CA GLU A 149 5.33 11.98 15.04
C GLU A 149 4.89 11.29 13.75
N LEU A 150 5.46 10.12 13.44
CA LEU A 150 5.08 9.31 12.27
C LEU A 150 3.64 8.84 12.37
N CYS A 151 3.20 8.33 13.52
CA CYS A 151 1.80 7.95 13.72
C CYS A 151 0.85 9.16 13.56
N SER A 152 1.23 10.33 14.07
CA SER A 152 0.45 11.57 13.93
C SER A 152 0.29 12.01 12.48
N MET A 153 1.18 11.62 11.55
CA MET A 153 0.99 11.90 10.11
C MET A 153 -0.27 11.25 9.55
N PHE A 154 -0.73 10.15 10.15
CA PHE A 154 -1.95 9.43 9.74
C PHE A 154 -3.23 9.95 10.42
N LYS A 155 -3.15 11.01 11.24
CA LYS A 155 -4.27 11.48 12.08
C LYS A 155 -5.60 11.67 11.33
N HIS A 156 -5.54 12.14 10.10
CA HIS A 156 -6.70 12.43 9.26
C HIS A 156 -6.85 11.51 8.05
N MET A 157 -6.04 10.44 8.00
CA MET A 157 -6.06 9.51 6.89
C MET A 157 -7.06 8.38 7.12
N ASP A 158 -7.80 8.08 6.05
CA ASP A 158 -8.59 6.87 5.93
C ASP A 158 -7.77 5.80 5.19
N ILE A 159 -7.50 4.69 5.88
CA ILE A 159 -6.74 3.57 5.32
C ILE A 159 -7.64 2.35 5.28
N THR A 160 -7.62 1.63 4.17
CA THR A 160 -8.28 0.31 4.05
C THR A 160 -7.23 -0.78 4.02
N ILE A 161 -7.28 -1.70 4.98
CA ILE A 161 -6.35 -2.82 5.07
C ILE A 161 -7.07 -4.13 4.75
N GLY A 162 -6.63 -4.80 3.68
CA GLY A 162 -7.04 -6.16 3.35
C GLY A 162 -6.05 -7.19 3.89
N TYR A 163 -6.48 -8.05 4.82
CA TYR A 163 -5.68 -9.18 5.28
C TYR A 163 -5.91 -10.40 4.38
N CYS A 164 -4.84 -10.82 3.70
CA CYS A 164 -4.81 -11.96 2.79
C CYS A 164 -4.24 -13.20 3.49
N LYS A 165 -4.99 -14.29 3.45
CA LYS A 165 -4.61 -15.62 3.96
C LYS A 165 -5.13 -16.69 3.00
N ASP A 166 -4.29 -17.67 2.67
CA ASP A 166 -4.64 -18.81 1.82
C ASP A 166 -5.31 -18.40 0.49
N PHE A 167 -4.74 -17.39 -0.19
CA PHE A 167 -5.25 -16.79 -1.44
C PHE A 167 -6.67 -16.19 -1.33
N LYS A 168 -7.09 -15.83 -0.12
CA LYS A 168 -8.38 -15.20 0.16
C LYS A 168 -8.19 -13.92 0.94
N LEU A 169 -9.09 -12.96 0.69
CA LEU A 169 -9.26 -11.79 1.53
C LEU A 169 -10.04 -12.22 2.79
N ALA A 170 -9.29 -12.49 3.86
CA ALA A 170 -9.81 -13.02 5.10
C ALA A 170 -10.43 -11.95 5.98
N GLU A 171 -9.88 -10.73 5.98
CA GLU A 171 -10.45 -9.61 6.73
C GLU A 171 -10.27 -8.31 5.95
N ILE A 172 -11.19 -7.36 6.17
CA ILE A 172 -11.01 -5.96 5.77
C ILE A 172 -11.18 -5.10 7.00
N THR A 173 -10.18 -4.27 7.30
CA THR A 173 -10.17 -3.36 8.44
C THR A 173 -9.87 -1.96 7.96
N ASN A 174 -10.66 -0.98 8.39
CA ASN A 174 -10.35 0.42 8.17
C ASN A 174 -9.59 1.00 9.35
N ILE A 175 -8.73 1.97 9.07
CA ILE A 175 -8.18 2.88 10.06
C ILE A 175 -8.79 4.24 9.82
N LYS A 176 -9.44 4.78 10.85
CA LYS A 176 -10.12 6.08 10.85
C LYS A 176 -9.27 7.12 11.57
N GLY A 177 -8.02 7.25 11.13
CA GLY A 177 -7.01 8.10 11.72
C GLY A 177 -6.35 7.56 13.00
N TYR A 178 -5.56 8.44 13.62
CA TYR A 178 -4.77 8.20 14.82
C TYR A 178 -5.24 9.11 15.98
N ASP A 179 -5.37 8.54 17.16
CA ASP A 179 -5.72 9.23 18.41
C ASP A 179 -4.42 9.62 19.13
N GLU A 180 -4.07 10.90 19.12
CA GLU A 180 -2.81 11.39 19.71
C GLU A 180 -2.82 11.35 21.24
N GLU A 181 -3.99 11.44 21.88
CA GLU A 181 -4.11 11.38 23.34
C GLU A 181 -3.92 9.95 23.84
N LYS A 182 -4.55 8.99 23.15
CA LYS A 182 -4.44 7.56 23.48
C LYS A 182 -3.19 6.90 22.90
N LYS A 183 -2.54 7.56 21.94
CA LYS A 183 -1.44 7.02 21.13
C LYS A 183 -1.81 5.73 20.38
N GLU A 184 -3.01 5.69 19.81
CA GLU A 184 -3.56 4.48 19.17
C GLU A 184 -4.26 4.79 17.85
N PHE A 185 -4.14 3.88 16.88
CA PHE A 185 -4.92 3.93 15.64
C PHE A 185 -6.37 3.48 15.87
N LYS A 186 -7.31 4.13 15.18
CA LYS A 186 -8.74 3.83 15.30
C LYS A 186 -9.15 2.76 14.29
N TYR A 187 -8.96 1.49 14.67
CA TYR A 187 -9.33 0.34 13.84
C TYR A 187 -10.84 0.07 13.84
N HIS A 188 -11.39 -0.19 12.66
CA HIS A 188 -12.76 -0.61 12.46
C HIS A 188 -12.81 -1.80 11.51
N LYS A 189 -13.01 -3.01 12.05
CA LYS A 189 -13.17 -4.21 11.23
C LYS A 189 -14.48 -4.13 10.45
N VAL A 190 -14.41 -4.27 9.13
CA VAL A 190 -15.57 -4.19 8.22
C VAL A 190 -15.99 -5.59 7.81
N PHE A 191 -15.03 -6.47 7.53
CA PHE A 191 -15.28 -7.86 7.18
C PHE A 191 -14.45 -8.80 8.07
N ASP A 192 -15.08 -9.85 8.56
CA ASP A 192 -14.46 -10.99 9.22
C ASP A 192 -14.84 -12.28 8.46
N GLY A 193 -13.85 -12.86 7.77
CA GLY A 193 -14.08 -13.87 6.75
C GLY A 193 -14.94 -13.32 5.62
N PHE A 194 -16.11 -13.94 5.42
CA PHE A 194 -17.09 -13.54 4.39
C PHE A 194 -18.26 -12.75 4.97
N THR A 195 -18.24 -12.44 6.27
CA THR A 195 -19.32 -11.74 6.96
C THR A 195 -18.94 -10.29 7.16
N ARG A 196 -19.85 -9.38 6.84
CA ARG A 196 -19.72 -7.97 7.19
C ARG A 196 -20.06 -7.77 8.66
N VAL A 197 -19.18 -7.11 9.41
CA VAL A 197 -19.24 -7.01 10.88
C VAL A 197 -19.31 -5.57 11.40
N GLY A 198 -19.63 -4.60 10.53
CA GLY A 198 -19.82 -3.19 10.89
C GLY A 198 -20.52 -2.36 9.82
#